data_AF-A0A3S0F6Q5-F1
#
_entry.id   AF-A0A3S0F6Q5-F1
#
_cell.length_a   1.000
_cell.length_b   1.000
_cell.length_c   1.000
_cell.angle_alpha   90.00
_cell.angle_beta   90.00
_cell.angle_gamma   90.00
#
_symmetry.space_group_name_H-M   'P 1'
#
loop_
_entity.id
_entity.type
_entity.pdbx_description
1 polymer ?
#
loop_
_entity_poly.entity_id
_entity_poly.type
_entity_poly.pdbx_seq_one_letter_code
_entity_poly.pdbx_strand_id
1 'polypeptide(L)'
;MMNFIFRVILLLLGLVFAASLAVAVTLLAAVWGVRYAWGRITGKPVTPWMASMGGRFNPRSGFERFRNAAKPAEPNAADVANARARGESVRSPLSLRPAGDVTDVRARPARGE
;
A
#
# COMPACT_ATOMS: atom_id res chain seq x y z
N MET A 1 40.11 43.43 -14.67
CA MET A 1 39.29 43.94 -13.55
C MET A 1 37.88 43.35 -13.55
N MET A 2 37.14 43.40 -14.67
CA MET A 2 35.76 42.87 -14.77
C MET A 2 35.60 41.39 -14.34
N ASN A 3 36.48 40.49 -14.82
CA ASN A 3 36.42 39.07 -14.45
C ASN A 3 36.58 38.81 -12.94
N PHE A 4 37.35 39.65 -12.24
CA PHE A 4 37.51 39.52 -10.80
C PHE A 4 36.21 39.90 -10.08
N ILE A 5 35.60 41.02 -10.48
CA ILE A 5 34.32 41.49 -9.95
C ILE A 5 33.22 40.44 -10.20
N PHE A 6 33.13 39.89 -11.41
CA PHE A 6 32.17 38.82 -11.71
C PHE A 6 32.36 37.58 -10.84
N ARG A 7 33.60 37.14 -10.60
CA ARG A 7 33.88 36.00 -9.71
C ARG A 7 33.43 36.27 -8.28
N VAL A 8 33.71 37.47 -7.77
CA VAL A 8 33.29 37.87 -6.41
C VAL A 8 31.76 37.91 -6.32
N ILE A 9 31.08 38.49 -7.31
CA ILE A 9 29.60 38.52 -7.34
C ILE A 9 29.02 37.11 -7.37
N LEU A 10 29.55 36.22 -8.23
CA LEU A 10 29.09 34.83 -8.30
C LEU A 10 29.33 34.08 -6.98
N LEU A 11 30.47 34.33 -6.32
CA LEU A 11 30.76 33.77 -5.00
C LEU A 11 29.73 34.25 -3.98
N LEU A 12 29.46 35.57 -3.91
CA LEU A 12 28.48 36.12 -2.99
C LEU A 12 27.07 35.60 -3.26
N LEU A 13 26.68 35.48 -4.53
CA LEU A 13 25.38 34.93 -4.91
C LEU A 13 25.27 33.46 -4.48
N GLY A 14 26.30 32.65 -4.73
CA GLY A 14 26.37 31.27 -4.27
C GLY A 14 26.33 31.16 -2.75
N LEU A 15 27.02 32.06 -2.04
CA LEU A 15 27.02 32.10 -0.58
C LEU A 15 25.65 32.44 -0.01
N VAL A 16 24.97 33.45 -0.56
CA VAL A 16 23.60 33.82 -0.18
C VAL A 16 22.64 32.66 -0.45
N PHE A 17 22.77 32.00 -1.61
CA PHE A 17 21.97 30.83 -1.94
C PHE A 17 22.20 29.68 -0.96
N ALA A 18 23.45 29.36 -0.64
CA ALA A 18 23.81 28.31 0.31
C ALA A 18 23.29 28.64 1.73
N ALA A 19 23.43 29.89 2.17
CA ALA A 19 22.90 30.34 3.47
C ALA A 19 21.37 30.22 3.52
N SER A 20 20.68 30.63 2.45
CA SER A 20 19.22 30.49 2.34
C SER A 20 18.78 29.02 2.43
N LEU A 21 19.47 28.12 1.72
CA LEU A 21 19.18 26.69 1.76
C LEU A 21 19.45 26.09 3.15
N ALA A 22 20.55 26.50 3.80
CA ALA A 22 20.87 26.08 5.17
C ALA A 22 19.75 26.48 6.14
N VAL A 23 19.28 27.74 6.06
CA VAL A 23 18.15 28.23 6.86
C VAL A 23 16.89 27.41 6.57
N ALA A 24 16.57 27.14 5.30
CA ALA A 24 15.40 26.33 4.93
C ALA A 24 15.46 24.92 5.54
N VAL A 25 16.63 24.26 5.48
CA VAL A 25 16.83 22.93 6.08
C VAL A 25 16.75 22.99 7.60
N THR A 26 17.33 24.01 8.25
CA THR A 26 17.23 24.19 9.70
C THR A 26 15.79 24.39 10.15
N LEU A 27 15.03 25.22 9.44
CA LEU A 27 13.60 25.43 9.72
C LEU A 27 12.81 24.14 9.55
N LEU A 28 13.06 23.39 8.47
CA LEU A 28 12.44 22.10 8.25
C LEU A 28 12.77 21.14 9.40
N ALA A 29 14.04 21.01 9.77
CA ALA A 29 14.48 20.18 10.88
C ALA A 29 13.83 20.60 12.21
N ALA A 30 13.69 21.90 12.47
CA ALA A 30 13.02 22.41 13.66
C ALA A 30 11.54 22.03 13.69
N VAL A 31 10.82 22.22 12.58
CA VAL A 31 9.41 21.82 12.45
C VAL A 31 9.24 20.32 12.71
N TRP A 32 10.12 19.49 12.13
CA TRP A 32 10.11 18.05 12.36
C TRP A 32 10.47 17.67 13.79
N GLY A 33 11.46 18.33 14.39
CA GLY A 33 11.88 18.12 15.77
C GLY A 33 10.75 18.42 16.75
N VAL A 34 10.09 19.58 16.59
CA VAL A 34 8.91 19.95 17.37
C VAL A 34 7.80 18.93 17.18
N ARG A 35 7.53 18.50 15.94
CA ARG A 35 6.48 17.51 15.65
C ARG A 35 6.73 16.16 16.30
N TYR A 36 8.00 15.71 16.31
CA TYR A 36 8.42 14.47 16.95
C TYR A 36 8.35 14.58 18.47
N ALA A 37 8.87 15.68 19.03
CA ALA A 37 8.79 15.99 20.45
C ALA A 37 7.33 16.04 20.94
N TRP A 38 6.43 16.62 20.14
CA TRP A 38 4.99 16.62 20.42
C TRP A 38 4.42 15.20 20.52
N GLY A 39 4.78 14.30 19.59
CA GLY A 39 4.39 12.89 19.68
C GLY A 39 4.88 12.23 20.98
N ARG A 40 6.10 12.55 21.40
CA ARG A 40 6.68 12.05 22.66
C ARG A 40 5.97 12.60 23.90
N ILE A 41 5.65 13.90 23.92
CA ILE A 41 4.99 14.56 25.07
C ILE A 41 3.52 14.14 25.18
N THR A 42 2.82 14.03 24.05
CA THR A 42 1.36 13.78 24.05
C THR A 42 1.03 12.28 24.08
N GLY A 43 2.00 11.39 23.86
CA GLY A 43 1.78 9.94 23.75
C GLY A 43 0.94 9.51 22.54
N LYS A 44 0.51 10.47 21.71
CA LYS A 44 -0.30 10.23 20.50
C LYS A 44 0.64 10.03 19.31
N PRO A 45 0.42 9.00 18.47
CA PRO A 45 1.26 8.76 17.31
C PRO A 45 1.26 9.98 16.37
N VAL A 46 2.43 10.32 15.85
CA VAL A 46 2.61 11.37 14.86
C VAL A 46 1.88 10.93 13.58
N THR A 47 0.66 11.41 13.37
CA THR A 47 -0.08 11.20 12.13
C THR A 47 0.70 11.75 10.93
N PRO A 48 0.98 10.92 9.90
CA PRO A 48 1.66 11.37 8.70
C PRO A 48 0.77 12.34 7.92
N TRP A 49 1.33 13.40 7.35
CA TRP A 49 0.59 14.40 6.57
C TRP A 49 -0.14 13.79 5.35
N MET A 50 0.34 12.67 4.81
CA MET A 50 -0.37 11.90 3.79
C MET A 50 -1.77 11.41 4.25
N ALA A 51 -1.96 11.20 5.56
CA ALA A 51 -3.28 10.87 6.09
C ALA A 51 -4.22 12.08 6.10
N SER A 52 -3.70 13.31 6.28
CA SER A 52 -4.52 14.53 6.33
C SER A 52 -4.80 15.15 4.95
N MET A 53 -3.93 14.95 3.96
CA MET A 53 -4.08 15.53 2.60
C MET A 53 -5.03 14.71 1.68
N GLY A 54 -5.76 13.74 2.25
CA GLY A 54 -6.72 12.90 1.51
C GLY A 54 -6.35 11.43 1.60
N GLY A 55 -6.41 10.87 2.81
CA GLY A 55 -5.99 9.52 3.20
C GLY A 55 -6.70 8.33 2.52
N ARG A 56 -6.77 8.34 1.19
CA ARG A 56 -7.38 7.28 0.38
C ARG A 56 -6.39 6.15 0.08
N PHE A 57 -5.09 6.41 0.22
CA PHE A 57 -4.05 5.44 -0.13
C PHE A 57 -3.31 4.97 1.13
N ASN A 58 -3.85 3.93 1.77
CA ASN A 58 -3.09 3.14 2.73
C ASN A 58 -2.40 2.01 1.95
N PRO A 59 -1.10 2.10 1.61
CA PRO A 59 -0.42 1.07 0.81
C PRO A 59 -0.44 -0.32 1.48
N ARG A 60 -0.60 -0.39 2.80
CA ARG A 60 -0.78 -1.66 3.52
C ARG A 60 -2.16 -2.30 3.30
N SER A 61 -3.20 -1.52 2.98
CA SER A 61 -4.55 -2.08 2.81
C SER A 61 -4.65 -3.00 1.59
N GLY A 62 -3.88 -2.71 0.52
CA GLY A 62 -3.80 -3.58 -0.67
C GLY A 62 -3.20 -4.94 -0.34
N PHE A 63 -2.07 -4.98 0.36
CA PHE A 63 -1.42 -6.22 0.80
C PHE A 63 -2.26 -7.01 1.80
N GLU A 64 -2.95 -6.33 2.73
CA GLU A 64 -3.86 -6.99 3.68
C GLU A 64 -5.03 -7.68 2.97
N ARG A 65 -5.58 -7.12 1.88
CA ARG A 65 -6.62 -7.79 1.10
C ARG A 65 -6.13 -9.11 0.50
N PHE A 66 -4.94 -9.13 -0.10
CA PHE A 66 -4.39 -10.37 -0.66
C PHE A 66 -4.06 -11.38 0.45
N ARG A 67 -3.49 -10.92 1.57
CA ARG A 67 -3.19 -11.77 2.72
C ARG A 67 -4.44 -12.38 3.35
N ASN A 68 -5.52 -11.61 3.45
CA ASN A 68 -6.79 -12.10 3.97
C ASN A 68 -7.53 -12.99 2.97
N ALA A 69 -7.40 -12.74 1.66
CA ALA A 69 -7.92 -13.62 0.62
C ALA A 69 -7.16 -14.97 0.56
N ALA A 70 -5.90 -15.01 0.99
CA ALA A 70 -5.13 -16.22 1.13
C ALA A 70 -5.47 -17.02 2.41
N LYS A 71 -6.26 -16.46 3.34
CA LYS A 71 -6.78 -17.25 4.46
C LYS A 71 -7.95 -18.10 3.97
N PRO A 72 -7.96 -19.41 4.24
CA PRO A 72 -9.10 -20.26 3.94
C PRO A 72 -10.36 -19.64 4.55
N ALA A 73 -11.38 -19.41 3.72
CA ALA A 73 -12.66 -18.88 4.20
C ALA A 73 -13.25 -19.85 5.23
N GLU A 74 -13.61 -19.33 6.40
CA GLU A 74 -14.25 -20.12 7.45
C GLU A 74 -15.64 -20.59 6.94
N PRO A 75 -16.02 -21.86 7.15
CA PRO A 75 -17.28 -22.38 6.63
C PRO A 75 -18.46 -21.57 7.16
N ASN A 76 -19.34 -21.10 6.26
CA ASN A 76 -20.53 -20.37 6.67
C ASN A 76 -21.53 -21.34 7.31
N ALA A 77 -22.42 -20.83 8.18
CA ALA A 77 -23.46 -21.64 8.83
C ALA A 77 -24.34 -22.40 7.82
N ALA A 78 -24.54 -21.83 6.63
CA ALA A 78 -25.23 -22.49 5.51
C ALA A 78 -24.45 -23.72 4.99
N ASP A 79 -23.12 -23.63 4.90
CA ASP A 79 -22.27 -24.73 4.46
C ASP A 79 -22.26 -25.85 5.51
N VAL A 80 -22.28 -25.47 6.79
CA VAL A 80 -22.37 -26.41 7.92
C VAL A 80 -23.71 -27.13 7.94
N ALA A 81 -24.81 -26.40 7.72
CA ALA A 81 -26.15 -26.98 7.66
C ALA A 81 -26.29 -27.95 6.47
N ASN A 82 -25.76 -27.59 5.31
CA ASN A 82 -25.82 -28.40 4.10
C ASN A 82 -24.96 -29.68 4.21
N ALA A 83 -23.76 -29.58 4.79
CA ALA A 83 -22.92 -30.75 5.06
C ALA A 83 -23.56 -31.70 6.08
N ARG A 84 -24.16 -31.16 7.14
CA ARG A 84 -24.87 -31.95 8.16
C ARG A 84 -26.08 -32.66 7.57
N ALA A 85 -26.83 -32.02 6.67
CA ALA A 85 -27.96 -32.64 5.98
C ALA A 85 -27.53 -33.81 5.07
N ARG A 86 -26.28 -33.81 4.59
CA ARG A 86 -25.70 -34.90 3.78
C ARG A 86 -24.93 -35.95 4.58
N GLY A 87 -24.83 -35.79 5.91
CA GLY A 87 -24.06 -36.68 6.78
C GLY A 87 -22.54 -36.53 6.69
N GLU A 88 -22.04 -35.43 6.10
CA GLU A 88 -20.60 -35.14 5.97
C GLU A 88 -20.11 -34.21 7.10
N SER A 89 -18.84 -34.38 7.51
CA SER A 89 -18.21 -33.51 8.51
C SER A 89 -17.49 -32.32 7.86
N VAL A 90 -17.72 -31.12 8.37
CA VAL A 90 -17.22 -29.86 7.77
C VAL A 90 -15.77 -29.64 8.20
N ARG A 91 -14.85 -30.18 7.41
CA ARG A 91 -13.43 -29.78 7.43
C ARG A 91 -13.08 -29.30 6.03
N SER A 92 -13.25 -28.00 5.76
CA SER A 92 -12.96 -27.39 4.45
C SER A 92 -11.44 -27.15 4.27
N PRO A 93 -10.91 -27.08 3.02
CA PRO A 93 -11.64 -26.74 1.80
C PRO A 93 -11.47 -27.67 0.58
N LEU A 94 -12.59 -27.78 -0.14
CA LEU A 94 -12.71 -27.62 -1.60
C LEU A 94 -11.80 -28.50 -2.48
N SER A 95 -12.09 -29.81 -2.56
CA SER A 95 -11.98 -30.44 -3.87
C SER A 95 -13.09 -29.87 -4.73
N LEU A 96 -12.74 -29.01 -5.69
CA LEU A 96 -13.56 -28.85 -6.89
C LEU A 96 -13.91 -30.26 -7.34
N ARG A 97 -15.16 -30.66 -7.17
CA ARG A 97 -15.68 -31.94 -7.64
C ARG A 97 -15.27 -32.05 -9.11
N PRO A 98 -14.67 -33.16 -9.58
CA PRO A 98 -14.43 -33.34 -11.01
C PRO A 98 -15.76 -33.05 -11.69
N ALA A 99 -15.79 -32.04 -12.57
CA ALA A 99 -16.97 -31.75 -13.35
C ALA A 99 -17.37 -33.09 -14.01
N GLY A 100 -18.57 -33.59 -13.69
CA GLY A 100 -19.04 -34.85 -14.28
C GLY A 100 -18.93 -34.76 -15.80
N ASP A 101 -18.62 -35.88 -16.45
CA ASP A 101 -18.35 -35.93 -17.90
C ASP A 101 -19.37 -35.09 -18.69
N VAL A 102 -18.92 -33.92 -19.14
CA VAL A 102 -19.70 -32.94 -19.88
C VAL A 102 -19.81 -33.47 -21.31
N THR A 103 -20.84 -34.29 -21.54
CA THR A 103 -21.07 -35.03 -22.80
C THR A 103 -21.92 -34.26 -23.81
N ASP A 104 -22.42 -33.08 -23.45
CA ASP A 104 -23.28 -32.23 -24.27
C ASP A 104 -22.52 -31.35 -25.27
N VAL A 105 -21.19 -31.24 -25.15
CA VAL A 105 -20.38 -30.39 -26.03
C VAL A 105 -19.50 -31.24 -26.95
N ARG A 106 -19.73 -31.14 -28.26
CA ARG A 106 -18.85 -31.69 -29.30
C ARG A 106 -18.03 -30.55 -29.90
N ALA A 107 -16.70 -30.69 -29.90
CA ALA A 107 -15.82 -29.70 -30.52
C ALA A 107 -16.15 -29.57 -32.03
N ARG A 108 -16.39 -28.34 -32.49
CA ARG A 108 -16.60 -28.07 -33.93
C ARG A 108 -15.29 -28.38 -34.67
N PRO A 109 -15.30 -29.23 -35.71
CA PRO A 109 -14.08 -29.52 -36.46
C PRO A 109 -13.53 -28.24 -37.06
N ALA A 110 -12.23 -28.00 -36.86
CA ALA A 110 -11.53 -26.92 -37.54
C ALA A 110 -11.55 -27.24 -39.04
N ARG A 111 -12.21 -26.36 -39.81
CA ARG A 111 -12.32 -26.51 -41.26
C ARG A 111 -10.99 -26.12 -41.89
N GLY A 112 -10.30 -27.08 -42.50
CA GLY A 112 -9.21 -26.88 -43.45
C GLY A 112 -7.86 -27.41 -42.98
N GLU A 113 -7.41 -28.51 -43.59
CA GLU A 113 -6.60 -28.45 -44.83
C GLU A 113 -7.16 -29.43 -45.86
#